data_AF-A0AB33BJE9-F1
#
_entry.id   AF-A0AB33BJE9-F1
#
_cell.length_a   1.000
_cell.length_b   1.000
_cell.length_c   1.000
_cell.angle_alpha   90.00
_cell.angle_beta   90.00
_cell.angle_gamma   90.00
#
_symmetry.space_group_name_H-M   'P 1'
#
loop_
_entity.id
_entity.type
_entity.pdbx_description
1 polymer ?
#
loop_
_entity_poly.entity_id
_entity_poly.type
_entity_poly.pdbx_seq_one_letter_code
_entity_poly.pdbx_strand_id
1 'polypeptide(L)' 'MISLKLKDPEKVRKAVSLEGYSINGFARKINSNPGYIGKILYGKKDPYPPLAKKIADGLGVEIKDIFFC' A
#
# COMPACT_ATOMS: atom_id res chain seq x y z
N MET A 1 -18.12 6.04 -3.44
CA MET A 1 -16.85 5.89 -2.69
C MET A 1 -15.72 6.26 -3.63
N ILE A 2 -14.80 7.13 -3.20
CA ILE A 2 -13.61 7.51 -3.99
C ILE A 2 -12.55 6.43 -3.79
N SER A 3 -11.84 6.04 -4.85
CA SER A 3 -10.68 5.15 -4.80
C SER A 3 -9.41 5.94 -5.11
N LEU A 4 -8.30 5.58 -4.48
CA LEU A 4 -7.02 6.29 -4.64
C LEU A 4 -6.07 5.45 -5.49
N LYS A 5 -5.59 6.02 -6.59
CA LYS A 5 -4.68 5.34 -7.51
C LYS A 5 -3.24 5.43 -7.02
N LEU A 6 -2.52 4.33 -7.08
CA LEU A 6 -1.08 4.32 -6.78
C LEU A 6 -0.28 5.15 -7.79
N LYS A 7 0.66 5.94 -7.28
CA LYS A 7 1.61 6.69 -8.11
C LYS A 7 2.59 5.78 -8.83
N ASP A 8 3.27 4.96 -8.05
CA ASP A 8 4.30 4.05 -8.54
C ASP A 8 4.26 2.73 -7.75
N PRO A 9 3.64 1.68 -8.31
CA PRO A 9 3.57 0.36 -7.67
C PRO A 9 4.94 -0.29 -7.43
N GLU A 10 5.97 0.04 -8.22
CA GLU A 10 7.31 -0.50 -8.02
C GLU A 10 8.01 0.18 -6.84
N LYS A 11 7.93 1.51 -6.76
CA LYS A 11 8.51 2.28 -5.66
C LYS A 11 7.95 1.86 -4.30
N VAL A 12 6.64 1.60 -4.23
CA VAL A 12 6.00 1.18 -2.97
C VAL A 12 6.41 -0.23 -2.58
N ARG A 13 6.52 -1.16 -3.54
CA ARG A 13 7.04 -2.51 -3.25
C ARG A 13 8.50 -2.46 -2.79
N LYS A 14 9.33 -1.60 -3.38
CA LYS A 14 10.70 -1.36 -2.93
C LYS A 14 10.72 -0.81 -1.51
N ALA A 15 9.85 0.15 -1.16
CA ALA A 15 9.74 0.67 0.20
C ALA A 15 9.36 -0.43 1.21
N VAL A 16 8.39 -1.29 0.88
CA VAL A 16 8.03 -2.45 1.70
C VAL A 16 9.23 -3.39 1.93
N SER A 17 10.02 -3.65 0.89
CA SER A 17 11.22 -4.47 1.00
C SER A 17 12.33 -3.80 1.81
N LEU A 18 12.50 -2.49 1.70
CA LEU A 18 13.49 -1.71 2.47
C LEU A 18 13.15 -1.70 3.97
N GLU A 19 11.87 -1.77 4.31
CA GLU A 19 11.38 -1.95 5.69
C GLU A 19 11.57 -3.40 6.21
N GLY A 20 12.14 -4.31 5.41
CA GLY A 20 12.39 -5.70 5.79
C GLY A 20 11.18 -6.62 5.71
N TYR A 21 10.08 -6.19 5.09
CA TYR A 21 8.87 -6.99 4.97
C TYR A 21 8.73 -7.62 3.57
N SER A 22 8.21 -8.84 3.52
CA SER A 22 7.54 -9.34 2.32
C SER A 22 6.17 -8.66 2.17
N ILE A 23 5.57 -8.68 0.97
CA ILE A 23 4.20 -8.18 0.76
C ILE A 23 3.20 -8.80 1.75
N ASN A 24 3.32 -10.11 1.99
CA ASN A 24 2.47 -10.82 2.93
C ASN A 24 2.77 -10.42 4.38
N GLY A 25 4.04 -10.24 4.74
CA GLY A 25 4.44 -9.76 6.06
C GLY A 25 3.93 -8.34 6.33
N PHE A 26 4.04 -7.46 5.34
CA PHE A 26 3.52 -6.10 5.41
C PHE A 26 1.99 -6.08 5.55
N ALA A 27 1.27 -6.88 4.76
CA ALA A 27 -0.17 -6.98 4.89
C ALA A 27 -0.61 -7.41 6.30
N ARG A 28 0.12 -8.35 6.92
CA ARG A 28 -0.10 -8.75 8.31
C ARG A 28 0.22 -7.61 9.30
N LYS A 29 1.33 -6.88 9.10
CA LYS A 29 1.71 -5.69 9.91
C LYS A 29 0.57 -4.67 9.96
N ILE A 30 -0.08 -4.38 8.83
CA ILE A 30 -1.18 -3.41 8.73
C ILE A 30 -2.58 -4.03 8.96
N ASN A 31 -2.64 -5.25 9.51
CA ASN A 31 -3.88 -5.98 9.79
C ASN A 31 -4.84 -6.03 8.58
N SER A 32 -4.31 -6.41 7.42
CA SER A 32 -5.04 -6.47 6.15
C SER A 32 -4.82 -7.78 5.41
N ASN A 33 -5.75 -8.13 4.52
CA ASN A 33 -5.67 -9.37 3.75
C ASN A 33 -4.46 -9.34 2.77
N PRO A 34 -3.53 -10.32 2.83
CA PRO A 34 -2.36 -10.36 1.96
C PRO A 34 -2.65 -10.39 0.46
N GLY A 35 -3.68 -11.13 0.05
CA GLY A 35 -4.09 -11.18 -1.36
C GLY A 35 -4.66 -9.85 -1.85
N TYR A 36 -5.34 -9.10 -0.98
CA TYR A 36 -5.87 -7.78 -1.31
C TYR A 36 -4.77 -6.72 -1.40
N ILE A 37 -3.88 -6.69 -0.42
CA ILE A 37 -2.71 -5.78 -0.42
C ILE A 37 -1.79 -6.08 -1.59
N GLY A 38 -1.55 -7.35 -1.90
CA GLY A 38 -0.80 -7.72 -3.10
C GLY A 38 -1.42 -7.11 -4.36
N LYS A 39 -2.72 -7.30 -4.59
CA LYS A 39 -3.41 -6.69 -5.75
C LYS A 39 -3.24 -5.18 -5.81
N ILE A 40 -3.28 -4.49 -4.67
CA ILE A 40 -3.04 -3.05 -4.58
C ILE A 40 -1.60 -2.71 -4.95
N LEU A 41 -0.61 -3.31 -4.27
CA LEU A 41 0.82 -3.04 -4.50
C LEU A 41 1.31 -3.43 -5.90
N TYR A 42 0.61 -4.32 -6.59
CA TYR A 42 0.85 -4.62 -8.01
C TYR A 42 0.06 -3.73 -8.98
N GLY A 43 -0.68 -2.73 -8.48
CA GLY A 43 -1.47 -1.80 -9.30
C GLY A 43 -2.72 -2.42 -9.94
N LYS A 44 -3.13 -3.61 -9.52
CA LYS A 44 -4.31 -4.33 -10.05
C LYS A 44 -5.61 -3.86 -9.42
N LYS A 45 -5.56 -3.16 -8.28
CA LYS A 45 -6.74 -2.64 -7.58
C LYS A 45 -6.41 -1.35 -6.83
N ASP A 46 -7.34 -0.41 -6.88
CA ASP A 46 -7.22 0.84 -6.13
C ASP A 46 -7.87 0.71 -4.74
N PRO A 47 -7.14 1.06 -3.65
CA PRO A 47 -7.70 1.09 -2.32
C PRO A 47 -8.65 2.27 -2.11
N TYR A 48 -9.56 2.10 -1.16
CA TYR A 48 -10.32 3.23 -0.61
C TYR A 48 -9.46 4.06 0.35
N PRO A 49 -9.78 5.34 0.59
CA PRO A 49 -9.00 6.24 1.44
C PRO A 49 -8.58 5.65 2.81
N PRO A 50 -9.44 4.92 3.55
CA PRO A 50 -9.03 4.33 4.82
C PRO A 50 -7.91 3.29 4.68
N LEU A 51 -7.95 2.50 3.62
CA LEU A 51 -6.94 1.47 3.36
C LEU A 51 -5.65 2.07 2.79
N ALA A 52 -5.77 3.07 1.91
CA ALA A 52 -4.62 3.83 1.43
C ALA A 52 -3.87 4.51 2.59
N LYS A 53 -4.61 5.09 3.55
CA LYS A 53 -4.03 5.65 4.77
C LYS A 53 -3.30 4.59 5.60
N LYS A 54 -3.91 3.41 5.83
CA LYS A 54 -3.23 2.30 6.51
C LYS A 54 -1.92 1.87 5.84
N ILE A 55 -1.89 1.85 4.50
CA ILE A 55 -0.67 1.51 3.75
C ILE A 55 0.41 2.58 3.97
N ALA A 56 0.04 3.86 3.90
CA ALA A 56 0.95 4.97 4.14
C ALA A 56 1.50 4.97 5.58
N ASP A 57 0.61 4.84 6.57
CA ASP A 57 0.96 4.75 8.00
C ASP A 57 1.88 3.55 8.26
N GLY A 58 1.62 2.40 7.62
CA GLY A 58 2.46 1.20 7.74
C GLY A 58 3.87 1.34 7.18
N LEU A 59 4.07 2.29 6.26
CA LEU A 59 5.34 2.66 5.63
C LEU A 59 5.95 3.92 6.25
N GLY A 60 5.28 4.57 7.20
CA GLY A 60 5.79 5.80 7.84
C GLY A 60 5.87 7.01 6.92
N VAL A 61 5.04 7.07 5.86
CA VAL A 61 5.02 8.17 4.88
C VAL A 61 3.64 8.80 4.77
N GLU A 62 3.51 9.93 4.07
CA GLU A 62 2.21 10.52 3.85
C GLU A 62 1.43 9.81 2.73
N ILE A 63 0.10 9.81 2.84
CA ILE A 63 -0.78 9.21 1.82
C ILE A 63 -0.56 9.83 0.43
N LYS A 64 -0.21 11.12 0.37
CA LYS A 64 0.06 11.87 -0.84
C LYS A 64 1.40 11.47 -1.49
N ASP A 65 2.31 10.84 -0.76
CA ASP A 65 3.58 10.36 -1.32
C ASP A 65 3.37 9.10 -2.16
N ILE A 66 2.37 8.30 -1.80
CA ILE A 66 2.08 7.00 -2.41
C ILE A 66 0.93 7.08 -3.43
N PHE A 67 -0.11 7.87 -3.17
CA PHE A 67 -1.35 7.87 -3.94
C PHE A 67 -1.62 9.20 -4.63
N PHE A 68 -2.25 9.15 -5.80
CA PHE A 68 -2.84 10.32 -6.46
C PHE A 68 -4.16 10.69 -5.77
N CYS A 69 -4.42 12.00 -5.69
CA CYS A 69 -5.68 12.56 -5.21
C CYS A 69 -6.74 12.54 -6.32
#